data_AF-A0A7X3CM40-F1
#
_entry.id   AF-A0A7X3CM40-F1
#
_cell.length_a   1.000
_cell.length_b   1.000
_cell.length_c   1.000
_cell.angle_alpha   90.00
_cell.angle_beta   90.00
_cell.angle_gamma   90.00
#
_symmetry.space_group_name_H-M   'P 1'
#
loop_
_entity.id
_entity.type
_entity.pdbx_description
1 polymer ?
#
loop_
_entity_poly.entity_id
_entity_poly.type
_entity_poly.pdbx_seq_one_letter_code
_entity_poly.pdbx_strand_id
1 'polypeptide(L)' 'MKEWTELFEVEKQKLNQLGNESLADGVPLHENDALQDQSRRVDELIVQLQKRAGFKRRSR' A
#
# COMPACT_ATOMS: atom_id res chain seq x y z
N MET A 1 -16.06 8.89 0.16
CA MET A 1 -14.92 8.49 -0.69
C MET A 1 -13.64 9.23 -0.35
N LYS A 2 -13.67 10.55 -0.08
CA LYS A 2 -12.46 11.36 0.25
C LYS A 2 -11.57 10.76 1.35
N GLU A 3 -12.14 10.39 2.50
CA GLU A 3 -11.36 9.85 3.64
C GLU A 3 -10.58 8.56 3.33
N TRP A 4 -11.13 7.67 2.49
CA TRP A 4 -10.46 6.40 2.16
C TRP A 4 -9.34 6.60 1.14
N THR A 5 -9.51 7.56 0.24
CA THR A 5 -8.45 7.98 -0.68
C THR A 5 -7.32 8.69 0.08
N GLU A 6 -7.66 9.56 1.04
CA GLU A 6 -6.69 10.24 1.91
C GLU A 6 -5.91 9.24 2.78
N LEU A 7 -6.60 8.29 3.41
CA LEU A 7 -5.97 7.22 4.18
C LEU A 7 -5.03 6.38 3.30
N PHE A 8 -5.46 6.02 2.09
CA PHE A 8 -4.62 5.27 1.15
C PHE A 8 -3.36 6.05 0.75
N GLU A 9 -3.47 7.35 0.47
CA GLU A 9 -2.31 8.17 0.15
C GLU A 9 -1.32 8.26 1.32
N VAL A 10 -1.81 8.39 2.56
CA VAL A 10 -0.97 8.39 3.77
C VAL A 10 -0.24 7.06 3.93
N GLU A 11 -0.95 5.94 3.83
CA GLU A 11 -0.33 4.62 4.00
C GLU A 11 0.65 4.30 2.86
N LYS A 12 0.40 4.79 1.63
CA LYS A 12 1.34 4.69 0.50
C LYS A 12 2.59 5.55 0.72
N GLN A 13 2.44 6.75 1.28
CA GLN A 13 3.59 7.59 1.62
C GLN A 13 4.49 6.92 2.67
N LYS A 14 3.91 6.33 3.71
CA LYS A 14 4.66 5.56 4.71
C LYS A 14 5.40 4.38 4.08
N LEU A 15 4.75 3.64 3.19
CA LEU A 15 5.38 2.53 2.47
C LEU A 15 6.60 3.00 1.66
N ASN A 16 6.46 4.10 0.93
CA ASN A 16 7.55 4.67 0.14
C ASN A 16 8.71 5.13 1.03
N GLN A 17 8.42 5.72 2.19
CA GLN A 17 9.44 6.15 3.14
C GLN A 17 10.23 4.95 3.67
N LEU A 18 9.55 3.91 4.16
CA LEU A 18 10.18 2.67 4.61
C LEU A 18 11.00 2.00 3.50
N GLY A 19 10.52 2.05 2.27
CA GLY A 19 11.21 1.48 1.11
C GLY A 19 12.51 2.23 0.82
N ASN A 20 12.47 3.56 0.83
CA ASN A 20 13.65 4.39 0.62
C ASN A 20 14.68 4.22 1.74
N GLU A 21 14.24 4.14 3.00
CA GLU A 21 15.12 3.87 4.15
C GLU A 21 15.79 2.49 4.01
N SER A 22 15.00 1.45 3.69
CA SER A 22 15.53 0.09 3.45
C SER A 22 16.57 0.07 2.33
N LEU A 23 16.32 0.77 1.21
CA LEU A 23 17.26 0.86 0.10
C LEU A 23 18.52 1.63 0.47
N ALA A 24 18.39 2.71 1.26
CA ALA A 24 19.54 3.50 1.73
C ALA A 24 20.43 2.68 2.65
N ASP A 25 19.84 1.83 3.50
CA ASP A 25 20.55 0.93 4.41
C ASP A 25 21.05 -0.35 3.72
N GLY A 26 20.76 -0.54 2.42
CA GLY A 26 21.13 -1.73 1.66
C GLY A 26 20.37 -2.99 2.08
N VAL A 27 19.28 -2.85 2.83
CA VAL A 27 18.43 -3.95 3.28
C VAL A 27 17.47 -4.32 2.14
N PRO A 28 17.46 -5.59 1.69
CA PRO A 28 16.50 -6.04 0.69
C PRO A 28 15.06 -5.81 1.16
N LEU A 29 14.21 -5.27 0.28
CA LEU A 29 12.83 -4.91 0.62
C LEU A 29 12.00 -6.09 1.17
N HIS A 30 12.32 -7.32 0.75
CA HIS A 30 11.63 -8.52 1.22
C HIS A 30 12.07 -8.99 2.62
N GLU A 31 13.19 -8.47 3.13
CA GLU A 31 13.72 -8.76 4.49
C GLU A 31 13.31 -7.68 5.49
N ASN A 32 12.76 -6.56 5.02
CA ASN A 32 12.27 -5.49 5.89
C ASN A 32 10.84 -5.78 6.34
N ASP A 33 10.68 -6.40 7.51
CA ASP A 33 9.39 -6.78 8.08
C ASP A 33 8.42 -5.60 8.21
N ALA A 34 8.91 -4.42 8.62
CA ALA A 34 8.08 -3.22 8.74
C ALA A 34 7.53 -2.76 7.39
N LEU A 35 8.36 -2.84 6.34
CA LEU A 35 7.93 -2.57 4.97
C LEU A 35 6.90 -3.60 4.49
N GLN A 36 7.10 -4.88 4.80
CA GLN A 36 6.16 -5.95 4.44
C GLN A 36 4.78 -5.76 5.11
N ASP A 37 4.77 -5.43 6.40
CA ASP A 37 3.52 -5.17 7.13
C ASP A 37 2.80 -3.93 6.59
N GLN A 38 3.55 -2.88 6.27
CA GLN A 38 2.99 -1.68 5.64
C GLN A 38 2.43 -2.00 4.24
N SER A 39 3.09 -2.87 3.47
CA SER A 39 2.63 -3.30 2.15
C SER A 39 1.29 -4.01 2.25
N ARG A 40 1.14 -4.96 3.19
CA ARG A 40 -0.12 -5.67 3.43
C ARG A 40 -1.28 -4.72 3.72
N ARG A 41 -1.01 -3.67 4.51
CA ARG A 41 -2.02 -2.65 4.86
C ARG A 41 -2.46 -1.85 3.64
N VAL A 42 -1.53 -1.49 2.76
CA VAL A 42 -1.83 -0.80 1.49
C VAL A 42 -2.64 -1.72 0.57
N ASP A 43 -2.30 -3.01 0.48
CA ASP A 43 -3.03 -3.99 -0.33
C ASP A 43 -4.49 -4.16 0.14
N GLU A 44 -4.71 -4.26 1.45
CA GLU A 44 -6.06 -4.32 2.01
C GLU A 44 -6.88 -3.07 1.69
N LEU A 45 -6.27 -1.88 1.76
CA LEU A 45 -6.91 -0.63 1.38
C LEU A 45 -7.27 -0.60 -0.10
N ILE A 46 -6.42 -1.10 -0.99
CA ILE A 46 -6.72 -1.24 -2.42
C ILE A 46 -7.93 -2.13 -2.63
N VAL A 47 -7.98 -3.30 -1.98
CA VAL A 47 -9.13 -4.22 -2.07
C VAL A 47 -10.41 -3.54 -1.59
N GLN A 48 -10.37 -2.79 -0.49
CA GLN A 48 -11.53 -2.06 0.01
C GLN A 48 -11.97 -0.93 -0.93
N LEU A 49 -11.02 -0.17 -1.48
CA LEU A 49 -11.27 0.87 -2.47
C LEU A 49 -11.89 0.29 -3.73
N GLN A 50 -11.38 -0.84 -4.24
CA GLN A 50 -11.93 -1.53 -5.41
C GLN A 50 -13.36 -2.02 -5.18
N LYS A 51 -13.64 -2.60 -4.01
CA LYS A 51 -15.01 -3.02 -3.62
C LYS A 51 -15.97 -1.83 -3.60
N ARG A 52 -15.54 -0.68 -3.07
CA ARG A 52 -16.37 0.52 -2.92
C ARG A 52 -16.51 1.33 -4.21
N ALA A 53 -15.47 1.37 -5.04
CA ALA A 53 -15.48 1.98 -6.36
C ALA A 53 -16.34 1.17 -7.35
N GLY A 54 -16.88 0.03 -6.94
CA GLY A 54 -17.76 -0.79 -7.76
C GLY A 54 -17.02 -1.37 -8.95
N PHE A 55 -15.94 -2.12 -8.71
CA PHE A 55 -15.31 -2.91 -9.77
C PHE A 55 -16.31 -3.94 -10.33
N LYS A 56 -17.06 -3.52 -11.36
CA LYS A 56 -17.43 -4.40 -12.46
C LYS A 56 -16.13 -5.00 -12.95
N ARG A 57 -15.89 -6.28 -12.66
CA ARG A 57 -14.94 -7.08 -13.43
C ARG A 57 -15.26 -6.82 -14.91
N ARG A 58 -14.39 -6.13 -15.64
CA ARG A 58 -14.36 -6.36 -17.09
C ARG A 58 -13.79 -7.76 -17.25
N SER A 59 -14.70 -8.72 -17.34
CA SER A 59 -14.40 -10.04 -17.88
C SER A 59 -13.85 -9.82 -19.29
N ARG A 60 -12.59 -10.16 -19.50
CA ARG A 60 -12.05 -10.54 -20.80
C ARG A 60 -11.14 -11.72 -20.58
#